data_AF-A0A3B1CB45-F1
#
_entry.id   AF-A0A3B1CB45-F1
#
_cell.length_a   1.000
_cell.length_b   1.000
_cell.length_c   1.000
_cell.angle_alpha   90.00
_cell.angle_beta   90.00
_cell.angle_gamma   90.00
#
_symmetry.space_group_name_H-M   'P 1'
#
loop_
_entity.id
_entity.type
_entity.pdbx_description
1 polymer ?
#
loop_
_entity_poly.entity_id
_entity_poly.type
_entity_poly.pdbx_seq_one_letter_code
_entity_poly.pdbx_strand_id
1 'polypeptide(L)'
;MKFPLRFELNITMRVLIFLIFFLLFLACPLIARGTGPHNDIILNTNIRCSGCHQTLFLNEITPEFNDATDNICLSCHKREKTLFSHPVGVKARHLFSEEMPLSSDGRLMCITCHTFHSSFYMPILKKKVYLRRIVMEKNFCLRCHRQDLPDKIVVSY
;
A
#
# COMPACT_ATOMS: atom_id res chain seq x y z
N MET A 1 -55.09 -23.54 28.12
CA MET A 1 -55.28 -23.51 26.65
C MET A 1 -53.92 -23.45 25.98
N LYS A 2 -53.52 -24.49 25.23
CA LYS A 2 -52.30 -24.49 24.41
C LYS A 2 -52.73 -24.26 22.96
N PHE A 3 -52.24 -23.20 22.33
CA PHE A 3 -52.35 -22.99 20.88
C PHE A 3 -51.17 -23.68 20.19
N PRO A 4 -51.38 -24.57 19.21
CA PRO A 4 -50.34 -24.95 18.28
C PRO A 4 -50.56 -24.19 16.97
N LEU A 5 -49.81 -23.11 16.75
CA LEU A 5 -49.64 -22.56 15.41
C LEU A 5 -48.58 -23.41 14.69
N ARG A 6 -49.01 -24.48 14.02
CA ARG A 6 -48.19 -25.16 13.01
C ARG A 6 -48.33 -24.39 11.70
N PHE A 7 -47.34 -23.57 11.39
CA PHE A 7 -47.22 -22.93 10.08
C PHE A 7 -46.60 -23.94 9.11
N GLU A 8 -47.43 -24.79 8.50
CA GLU A 8 -47.02 -25.69 7.42
C GLU A 8 -46.79 -24.84 6.15
N LEU A 9 -45.54 -24.42 5.91
CA LEU A 9 -45.18 -23.70 4.69
C LEU A 9 -45.38 -24.60 3.47
N ASN A 10 -46.30 -24.20 2.58
CA ASN A 10 -46.55 -24.87 1.30
C ASN A 10 -45.27 -24.98 0.46
N ILE A 11 -45.17 -26.04 -0.34
CA ILE A 11 -43.97 -26.37 -1.15
C ILE A 11 -43.54 -25.19 -2.02
N THR A 12 -44.49 -24.44 -2.57
CA THR A 12 -44.25 -23.21 -3.35
C THR A 12 -43.49 -22.14 -2.56
N MET A 13 -43.82 -21.96 -1.29
CA MET A 13 -43.12 -21.02 -0.40
C MET A 13 -41.71 -21.49 -0.07
N ARG A 14 -41.49 -22.80 0.10
CA ARG A 14 -40.15 -23.36 0.36
C ARG A 14 -39.22 -23.17 -0.85
N VAL A 15 -39.75 -23.36 -2.06
CA VAL A 15 -39.01 -23.14 -3.32
C VAL A 15 -38.68 -21.66 -3.50
N LEU A 16 -39.64 -20.75 -3.23
CA LEU A 16 -39.40 -19.32 -3.32
C LEU A 16 -38.31 -18.85 -2.36
N ILE A 17 -38.34 -19.33 -1.11
CA ILE A 17 -37.33 -19.03 -0.10
C ILE A 17 -35.95 -19.52 -0.55
N PHE A 18 -35.85 -20.75 -1.06
CA PHE A 18 -34.60 -21.29 -1.59
C PHE A 18 -34.05 -20.47 -2.76
N LEU A 19 -34.91 -20.05 -3.69
CA LEU A 19 -34.50 -19.22 -4.82
C LEU A 19 -34.01 -17.84 -4.37
N ILE A 20 -34.65 -17.22 -3.38
CA ILE A 20 -34.20 -15.95 -2.80
C ILE A 20 -32.82 -16.12 -2.15
N PHE A 21 -32.63 -17.15 -1.32
CA PHE A 21 -31.32 -17.40 -0.70
C PHE A 21 -30.23 -17.74 -1.72
N PHE A 22 -30.58 -18.48 -2.77
CA PHE A 22 -29.65 -18.81 -3.85
C PHE A 22 -29.24 -17.57 -4.67
N LEU A 23 -30.19 -16.67 -4.96
CA LEU A 23 -29.91 -15.39 -5.63
C LEU A 23 -29.09 -14.45 -4.73
N LEU A 24 -29.36 -14.42 -3.42
CA LEU A 24 -28.56 -13.66 -2.46
C LEU A 24 -27.13 -14.21 -2.35
N PHE A 25 -26.96 -15.53 -2.38
CA PHE A 25 -25.64 -16.17 -2.38
C PHE A 25 -24.85 -15.88 -3.66
N LEU A 26 -25.50 -15.90 -4.83
CA LEU A 26 -24.90 -15.52 -6.10
C LEU A 26 -24.58 -14.02 -6.22
N ALA A 27 -25.33 -13.15 -5.53
CA ALA A 27 -25.05 -11.71 -5.47
C ALA A 27 -23.95 -11.34 -4.45
N CYS A 28 -23.70 -12.20 -3.45
CA CYS A 28 -22.70 -11.99 -2.40
C CYS A 28 -21.26 -11.73 -2.91
N PRO A 29 -20.73 -12.43 -3.94
CA PRO A 29 -19.38 -12.15 -4.45
C PRO A 29 -19.23 -10.77 -5.12
N LEU A 30 -20.32 -10.07 -5.44
CA LEU A 30 -20.27 -8.68 -5.92
C LEU A 30 -20.18 -7.65 -4.79
N ILE A 31 -20.71 -7.98 -3.61
CA ILE A 31 -20.75 -7.10 -2.43
C ILE A 31 -19.51 -7.30 -1.55
N ALA A 32 -18.86 -8.47 -1.62
CA ALA A 32 -17.62 -8.77 -0.90
C ALA A 32 -16.34 -8.23 -1.58
N ARG A 33 -16.44 -7.21 -2.45
CA ARG A 33 -15.27 -6.40 -2.80
C ARG A 33 -15.01 -5.45 -1.64
N GLY A 34 -14.23 -5.93 -0.68
CA GLY A 34 -13.88 -5.24 0.56
C GLY A 34 -13.62 -3.76 0.35
N THR A 35 -14.57 -2.93 0.77
CA THR A 35 -14.32 -1.52 1.09
C THR A 35 -13.61 -1.48 2.43
N GLY A 36 -12.31 -1.80 2.42
CA GLY A 36 -11.38 -1.41 3.47
C GLY A 36 -11.24 0.11 3.51
N PRO A 37 -10.67 0.70 4.58
CA PRO A 37 -10.83 2.11 4.90
C PRO A 37 -10.07 3.01 3.92
N HIS A 38 -10.73 3.44 2.84
CA HIS A 38 -10.24 4.41 1.86
C HIS A 38 -10.84 5.80 2.08
N ASN A 39 -10.94 6.26 3.32
CA ASN A 39 -11.55 7.58 3.60
C ASN A 39 -10.69 8.56 4.41
N ASP A 40 -9.38 8.36 4.45
CA ASP A 40 -8.41 9.44 4.62
C ASP A 40 -7.18 9.00 3.82
N ILE A 41 -6.52 9.80 2.99
CA ILE A 41 -5.96 11.12 3.27
C ILE A 41 -5.87 11.85 1.92
N ILE A 42 -6.59 12.96 1.74
CA ILE A 42 -6.28 14.04 0.80
C ILE A 42 -5.77 13.57 -0.58
N LEU A 43 -6.63 13.09 -1.48
CA LEU A 43 -6.53 13.20 -2.95
C LEU A 43 -7.44 12.14 -3.60
N ASN A 44 -8.47 12.62 -4.29
CA ASN A 44 -9.44 11.93 -5.13
C ASN A 44 -8.80 10.98 -6.18
N THR A 45 -8.20 9.87 -5.75
CA THR A 45 -7.48 8.93 -6.61
C THR A 45 -7.85 7.50 -6.22
N ASN A 46 -8.37 6.73 -7.19
CA ASN A 46 -8.81 5.34 -7.02
C ASN A 46 -7.60 4.37 -6.98
N ILE A 47 -6.64 4.56 -6.06
CA ILE A 47 -5.51 3.65 -5.88
C ILE A 47 -5.94 2.53 -4.93
N ARG A 48 -5.79 1.27 -5.37
CA ARG A 48 -6.11 0.07 -4.56
C ARG A 48 -4.87 -0.41 -3.81
N CYS A 49 -5.04 -0.96 -2.60
CA CYS A 49 -3.93 -1.52 -1.80
C CYS A 49 -3.12 -2.56 -2.61
N SER A 50 -3.82 -3.43 -3.34
CA SER A 50 -3.22 -4.46 -4.20
C SER A 50 -2.50 -3.92 -5.43
N GLY A 51 -2.61 -2.61 -5.70
CA GLY A 51 -1.82 -1.96 -6.74
C GLY A 51 -0.35 -1.83 -6.35
N CYS A 52 -0.09 -1.67 -5.06
CA CYS A 52 1.27 -1.54 -4.52
C CYS A 52 1.70 -2.81 -3.78
N HIS A 53 0.83 -3.38 -2.95
CA HIS A 53 1.12 -4.56 -2.14
C HIS A 53 0.81 -5.85 -2.90
N GLN A 54 1.77 -6.78 -2.93
CA GLN A 54 1.57 -8.10 -3.53
C GLN A 54 0.68 -8.98 -2.65
N THR A 55 0.80 -8.83 -1.34
CA THR A 55 0.02 -9.51 -0.31
C THR A 55 -0.43 -8.49 0.73
N LEU A 56 -1.69 -8.59 1.15
CA LEU A 56 -2.27 -7.71 2.18
C LEU A 56 -2.08 -8.38 3.53
N PHE A 57 -1.04 -7.98 4.24
CA PHE A 57 -0.63 -8.59 5.49
C PHE A 57 -1.51 -8.07 6.63
N LEU A 58 -2.35 -8.95 7.20
CA LEU A 58 -3.05 -8.62 8.44
C LEU A 58 -2.10 -8.63 9.67
N ASN A 59 -0.88 -9.20 9.59
CA ASN A 59 0.00 -9.37 10.77
C ASN A 59 1.51 -9.71 10.52
N GLU A 60 2.13 -9.49 9.35
CA GLU A 60 3.55 -9.88 9.12
C GLU A 60 4.50 -8.75 8.66
N ILE A 61 5.80 -8.99 8.91
CA ILE A 61 6.88 -8.01 9.17
C ILE A 61 7.50 -7.38 7.90
N THR A 62 7.27 -7.91 6.71
CA THR A 62 7.85 -7.33 5.48
C THR A 62 6.83 -7.23 4.35
N PRO A 63 6.36 -6.01 4.00
CA PRO A 63 5.47 -5.84 2.87
C PRO A 63 6.23 -6.10 1.57
N GLU A 64 5.90 -7.19 0.88
CA GLU A 64 6.33 -7.42 -0.50
C GLU A 64 5.51 -6.52 -1.44
N PHE A 65 6.23 -5.79 -2.31
CA PHE A 65 5.62 -4.82 -3.21
C PHE A 65 5.71 -5.27 -4.66
N ASN A 66 4.69 -4.91 -5.43
CA ASN A 66 4.59 -5.21 -6.84
C ASN A 66 5.68 -4.46 -7.63
N ASP A 67 6.35 -5.13 -8.55
CA ASP A 67 7.38 -4.53 -9.43
C ASP A 67 6.83 -3.36 -10.28
N ALA A 68 5.52 -3.31 -10.50
CA ALA A 68 4.83 -2.24 -11.22
C ALA A 68 4.37 -1.07 -10.34
N THR A 69 4.71 -1.05 -9.05
CA THR A 69 4.26 0.00 -8.10
C THR A 69 4.61 1.41 -8.59
N ASP A 70 5.77 1.59 -9.25
CA ASP A 70 6.18 2.87 -9.81
C ASP A 70 5.20 3.44 -10.85
N ASN A 71 4.50 2.59 -11.60
CA ASN A 71 3.54 3.04 -12.60
C ASN A 71 2.37 3.82 -11.98
N ILE A 72 2.00 3.48 -10.74
CA ILE A 72 0.97 4.20 -9.98
C ILE A 72 1.48 5.58 -9.60
N CYS A 73 2.74 5.70 -9.19
CA CYS A 73 3.34 7.00 -8.92
C CYS A 73 3.43 7.83 -10.21
N LEU A 74 3.91 7.22 -11.30
CA LEU A 74 4.13 7.87 -12.59
C LEU A 74 2.84 8.24 -13.33
N SER A 75 1.68 7.68 -12.96
CA SER A 75 0.39 8.11 -13.54
C SER A 75 0.09 9.58 -13.21
N CYS A 76 0.67 10.12 -12.13
CA CYS A 76 0.54 11.52 -11.74
C CYS A 76 1.90 12.25 -11.73
N HIS A 77 2.97 11.60 -11.28
CA HIS A 77 4.33 12.15 -11.18
C HIS A 77 5.12 11.91 -12.47
N LYS A 78 4.94 12.78 -13.47
CA LYS A 78 5.64 12.65 -14.75
C LYS A 78 7.15 12.77 -14.59
N ARG A 79 7.90 11.86 -15.24
CA ARG A 79 9.34 11.75 -15.07
C ARG A 79 10.10 13.06 -15.37
N GLU A 80 9.62 13.76 -16.39
CA GLU A 80 10.13 15.03 -16.90
C GLU A 80 9.82 16.25 -16.02
N LYS A 81 8.84 16.15 -15.10
CA LYS A 81 8.41 17.27 -14.24
C LYS A 81 8.92 17.14 -12.81
N THR A 82 9.21 15.93 -12.35
CA THR A 82 9.89 15.68 -11.08
C THR A 82 11.38 15.54 -11.35
N LEU A 83 12.17 16.48 -10.83
CA LEU A 83 13.63 16.37 -10.84
C LEU A 83 14.02 15.13 -10.02
N PHE A 84 14.26 14.00 -10.68
CA PHE A 84 14.80 12.82 -10.02
C PHE A 84 16.28 13.05 -9.75
N SER A 85 16.60 13.37 -8.49
CA SER A 85 18.00 13.36 -8.04
C SER A 85 18.58 11.94 -7.98
N HIS A 86 17.75 10.89 -8.11
CA HIS A 86 18.16 9.49 -8.08
C HIS A 86 17.30 8.61 -9.01
N PRO A 87 17.87 7.57 -9.63
CA PRO A 87 17.12 6.65 -10.48
C PRO A 87 16.22 5.71 -9.66
N VAL A 88 15.11 5.29 -10.28
CA VAL A 88 14.23 4.19 -9.84
C VAL A 88 14.17 3.12 -10.94
N GLY A 89 13.73 1.92 -10.61
CA GLY A 89 13.77 0.74 -11.48
C GLY A 89 15.17 0.13 -11.66
N VAL A 90 16.16 0.56 -10.87
CA VAL A 90 17.54 0.02 -10.92
C VAL A 90 17.74 -1.04 -9.84
N LYS A 91 18.48 -2.10 -10.15
CA LYS A 91 18.75 -3.18 -9.20
C LYS A 91 19.67 -2.67 -8.08
N ALA A 92 19.23 -2.87 -6.84
CA ALA A 92 20.03 -2.56 -5.67
C ALA A 92 21.26 -3.49 -5.62
N ARG A 93 22.43 -2.92 -5.34
CA ARG A 93 23.68 -3.68 -5.14
C ARG A 93 23.93 -4.03 -3.67
N HIS A 94 23.24 -3.35 -2.76
CA HIS A 94 23.36 -3.54 -1.32
C HIS A 94 22.00 -3.91 -0.73
N LEU A 95 22.04 -4.67 0.36
CA LEU A 95 20.85 -4.97 1.15
C LEU A 95 20.38 -3.69 1.85
N PHE A 96 19.11 -3.37 1.67
CA PHE A 96 18.44 -2.29 2.37
C PHE A 96 17.70 -2.86 3.59
N SER A 97 17.60 -2.07 4.67
CA SER A 97 16.78 -2.43 5.84
C SER A 97 15.30 -2.55 5.45
N GLU A 98 14.50 -3.27 6.25
CA GLU A 98 13.04 -3.41 6.04
C GLU A 98 12.30 -2.07 5.85
N GLU A 99 12.80 -1.00 6.48
CA GLU A 99 12.26 0.36 6.32
C GLU A 99 12.43 0.96 4.92
N MET A 100 13.27 0.38 4.07
CA MET A 100 13.59 0.84 2.71
C MET A 100 13.31 -0.32 1.74
N PRO A 101 12.02 -0.63 1.51
CA PRO A 101 11.64 -1.84 0.78
C PRO A 101 12.06 -1.76 -0.68
N LEU A 102 12.44 -2.91 -1.23
CA LEU A 102 12.70 -3.08 -2.66
C LEU A 102 11.47 -3.73 -3.32
N SER A 103 11.44 -3.72 -4.66
CA SER A 103 10.56 -4.63 -5.41
C SER A 103 10.91 -6.10 -5.14
N SER A 104 10.02 -7.00 -5.54
CA SER A 104 10.23 -8.45 -5.40
C SER A 104 11.53 -8.93 -6.10
N ASP A 105 11.93 -8.26 -7.19
CA ASP A 105 13.18 -8.55 -7.92
C ASP A 105 14.42 -7.75 -7.44
N GLY A 106 14.29 -7.01 -6.34
CA GLY A 106 15.37 -6.30 -5.67
C GLY A 106 15.76 -4.96 -6.30
N ARG A 107 14.81 -4.25 -6.92
CA ARG A 107 15.00 -2.91 -7.49
C ARG A 107 14.55 -1.81 -6.55
N LEU A 108 15.20 -0.65 -6.70
CA LEU A 108 14.76 0.60 -6.09
C LEU A 108 13.48 1.08 -6.77
N MET A 109 12.45 1.37 -5.99
CA MET A 109 11.18 1.96 -6.44
C MET A 109 10.97 3.31 -5.78
N CYS A 110 9.99 4.09 -6.25
CA CYS A 110 9.54 5.34 -5.62
C CYS A 110 9.29 5.13 -4.12
N ILE A 111 8.59 4.03 -3.79
CA ILE A 111 8.23 3.69 -2.41
C ILE A 111 9.39 3.20 -1.54
N THR A 112 10.57 2.92 -2.13
CA THR A 112 11.78 2.58 -1.36
C THR A 112 12.18 3.76 -0.51
N CYS A 113 12.08 4.97 -1.05
CA CYS A 113 12.41 6.21 -0.34
C CYS A 113 11.16 6.96 0.15
N HIS A 114 10.01 6.80 -0.52
CA HIS A 114 8.78 7.51 -0.19
C HIS A 114 7.73 6.61 0.49
N THR A 115 6.99 7.16 1.44
CA THR A 115 5.81 6.54 2.05
C THR A 115 4.56 7.24 1.51
N PHE A 116 3.56 6.46 1.09
CA PHE A 116 2.27 6.98 0.65
C PHE A 116 1.28 7.14 1.81
N HIS A 117 1.44 6.35 2.87
CA HIS A 117 0.50 6.32 4.00
C HIS A 117 0.72 7.46 5.01
N SER A 118 1.91 8.04 5.05
CA SER A 118 2.25 9.03 6.06
C SER A 118 3.11 10.14 5.48
N SER A 119 2.98 11.31 6.06
CA SER A 119 3.82 12.46 5.74
C SER A 119 4.34 13.07 7.03
N PHE A 120 5.54 13.63 6.96
CA PHE A 120 6.14 14.39 8.03
C PHE A 120 6.13 15.88 7.66
N TYR A 121 5.72 16.76 8.56
CA TYR A 121 5.83 18.20 8.33
C TYR A 121 7.25 18.65 8.64
N MET A 122 7.98 19.12 7.63
CA MET A 122 9.34 19.61 7.79
C MET A 122 9.34 21.13 7.99
N PRO A 123 9.65 21.65 9.19
CA PRO A 123 9.52 23.08 9.48
C PRO A 123 10.40 23.96 8.59
N ILE A 124 11.62 23.49 8.30
CA ILE A 124 12.60 24.20 7.46
C ILE A 124 12.05 24.45 6.04
N LEU A 125 11.33 23.46 5.48
CA LEU A 125 10.78 23.55 4.13
C LEU A 125 9.32 24.06 4.11
N LYS A 126 8.73 24.32 5.29
CA LYS A 126 7.32 24.69 5.49
C LYS A 126 6.34 23.82 4.69
N LYS A 127 6.64 22.53 4.55
CA LYS A 127 5.84 21.59 3.74
C LYS A 127 5.85 20.19 4.30
N LYS A 128 4.83 19.41 3.93
CA LYS A 128 4.80 17.96 4.15
C LYS A 128 5.79 17.27 3.20
N VAL A 129 6.59 16.38 3.75
CA VAL A 129 7.48 15.49 3.02
C VAL A 129 7.04 14.05 3.22
N TYR A 130 7.22 13.24 2.19
CA TYR A 130 6.81 11.83 2.19
C TYR A 130 8.02 10.91 2.22
N LEU A 131 9.19 11.40 2.60
CA LEU A 131 10.40 10.58 2.69
C LEU A 131 10.34 9.70 3.92
N ARG A 132 10.69 8.43 3.78
CA ARG A 132 10.84 7.48 4.91
C ARG A 132 11.97 7.87 5.84
N ARG A 133 12.98 8.57 5.32
CA ARG A 133 14.13 9.08 6.08
C ARG A 133 14.38 10.55 5.76
N ILE A 134 14.56 11.35 6.79
CA ILE A 134 14.85 12.78 6.69
C ILE A 134 16.36 12.95 6.70
N VAL A 135 17.01 12.57 5.60
CA VAL A 135 18.45 12.78 5.41
C VAL A 135 18.63 13.80 4.30
N MET A 136 19.35 14.87 4.60
CA MET A 136 19.56 15.99 3.69
C MET A 136 20.95 15.94 3.05
N GLU A 137 21.07 16.62 1.91
CA GLU A 137 22.35 16.92 1.27
C GLU A 137 23.19 15.67 0.95
N LYS A 138 24.52 15.78 1.06
CA LYS A 138 25.47 14.71 0.71
C LYS A 138 25.23 13.43 1.49
N ASN A 139 24.73 13.53 2.72
CA ASN A 139 24.44 12.38 3.57
C ASN A 139 23.39 11.45 2.94
N PHE A 140 22.48 11.98 2.12
CA PHE A 140 21.52 11.17 1.38
C PHE A 140 22.24 10.30 0.33
N CYS A 141 23.13 10.92 -0.45
CA CYS A 141 23.92 10.22 -1.48
C CYS A 141 24.74 9.08 -0.87
N LEU A 142 25.36 9.33 0.28
CA LEU A 142 26.24 8.39 0.99
C LEU A 142 25.49 7.17 1.56
N ARG A 143 24.15 7.19 1.63
CA ARG A 143 23.36 6.01 2.04
C ARG A 143 23.51 4.86 1.05
N CYS A 144 23.75 5.17 -0.22
CA CYS A 144 23.92 4.18 -1.28
C CYS A 144 25.33 4.21 -1.88
N HIS A 145 25.93 5.40 -1.99
CA HIS A 145 27.26 5.61 -2.54
C HIS A 145 28.30 5.69 -1.43
N ARG A 146 28.50 4.59 -0.67
CA ARG A 146 29.61 4.51 0.28
C ARG A 146 30.93 4.73 -0.48
N GLN A 147 31.53 5.91 -0.32
CA GLN A 147 32.98 5.96 -0.15
C GLN A 147 33.23 5.45 1.26
N ASP A 148 34.24 4.60 1.45
CA ASP A 148 34.61 4.01 2.73
C ASP A 148 34.52 5.03 3.87
N LEU A 149 33.41 5.02 4.61
CA LEU A 149 33.19 5.86 5.77
C LEU A 149 32.95 4.92 6.95
N PRO A 150 33.75 5.03 8.02
CA PRO A 150 33.71 4.10 9.14
C PRO A 150 32.33 4.13 9.82
N ASP A 151 31.88 2.95 10.24
CA ASP A 151 30.54 2.56 10.73
C ASP A 151 29.97 3.33 11.96
N LYS A 152 30.49 4.50 12.29
CA LYS A 152 30.07 5.27 13.48
C LYS A 152 29.63 6.68 13.14
N ILE A 153 28.45 6.82 12.54
CA ILE A 153 27.59 7.97 12.84
C ILE A 153 26.15 7.48 12.94
N VAL A 154 25.82 6.89 14.09
CA VAL A 154 24.45 6.86 14.59
C VAL A 154 24.15 8.30 14.96
N VAL A 155 23.39 9.01 14.11
CA VAL A 155 22.78 10.28 14.52
C VAL A 155 21.60 9.91 15.41
N SER A 156 21.86 9.84 16.71
CA SER A 156 20.84 9.91 17.74
C SER A 156 20.23 11.31 17.73
N TYR A 157 18.90 11.37 17.63
CA TYR A 157 18.10 12.55 17.98
C TYR A 157 17.76 12.50 19.47
#